data_AF-A0A852U3C6-F1
#
_entry.id   AF-A0A852U3C6-F1
#
_cell.length_a   1.000
_cell.length_b   1.000
_cell.length_c   1.000
_cell.angle_alpha   90.00
_cell.angle_beta   90.00
_cell.angle_gamma   90.00
#
_symmetry.space_group_name_H-M   'P 1'
#
loop_
_entity.id
_entity.type
_entity.pdbx_description
1 polymer ?
#
loop_
_entity_poly.entity_id
_entity_poly.type
_entity_poly.pdbx_seq_one_letter_code
_entity_poly.pdbx_strand_id
1 'polypeptide(L)'
;MSPRWAELTRGAIALPLAPAPQNLPGFPTLMAHAREYHRTPPRPQTWRDPVRGDVLHCPCEPGAGAPVPGRYCSSAQRLLMAGRRCGHCGEVIETGPLVFIGIIGRPATIAPPLHTACARAAVRVFPRLLSVPNAVVTEAADYALYERRLTALDDGRARYTYPRIDLDGNAERGVLDLLVVVPDTRNSIPVAHWHSDAVTAADAHGRSAGTEVAKR
;
A
#
# COMPACT_ATOMS: atom_id res chain seq x y z
N MET A 1 25.05 25.25 8.62
CA MET A 1 24.34 25.66 7.39
C MET A 1 23.50 24.48 6.95
N SER A 2 22.18 24.64 6.81
CA SER A 2 21.31 23.54 6.34
C SER A 2 21.51 23.33 4.82
N PRO A 3 21.60 22.09 4.33
CA PRO A 3 21.77 21.82 2.90
C PRO A 3 20.59 22.37 2.09
N ARG A 4 20.85 22.82 0.85
CA ARG A 4 19.80 23.42 0.02
C ARG A 4 18.88 22.33 -0.51
N TRP A 5 17.57 22.57 -0.46
CA TRP A 5 16.53 21.60 -0.89
C TRP A 5 16.78 20.97 -2.28
N ALA A 6 17.41 21.72 -3.20
CA ALA A 6 17.79 21.26 -4.54
C ALA A 6 18.86 20.15 -4.59
N GLU A 7 19.58 19.91 -3.49
CA GLU A 7 20.56 18.83 -3.37
C GLU A 7 19.88 17.50 -3.00
N LEU A 8 18.79 17.55 -2.23
CA LEU A 8 17.98 16.39 -1.85
C LEU A 8 17.10 15.85 -2.99
N THR A 9 16.92 16.63 -4.07
CA THR A 9 16.04 16.25 -5.20
C THR A 9 16.75 15.48 -6.32
N ARG A 10 18.08 15.32 -6.27
CA ARG A 10 18.83 14.51 -7.26
C ARG A 10 18.56 13.01 -7.03
N GLY A 11 17.51 12.51 -7.68
CA GLY A 11 16.99 11.14 -7.51
C GLY A 11 15.57 11.07 -6.94
N ALA A 12 14.93 12.21 -6.67
CA ALA A 12 13.53 12.24 -6.22
C ALA A 12 12.60 11.67 -7.29
N ILE A 13 11.94 10.54 -6.98
CA ILE A 13 10.94 9.91 -7.83
C ILE A 13 9.66 10.74 -7.80
N ALA A 14 8.98 10.88 -8.94
CA ALA A 14 7.67 11.53 -9.01
C ALA A 14 6.64 10.73 -8.19
N LEU A 15 6.38 11.20 -6.97
CA LEU A 15 5.39 10.63 -6.07
C LEU A 15 3.98 10.91 -6.61
N PRO A 16 2.99 10.04 -6.31
CA PRO A 16 1.65 10.17 -6.87
C PRO A 16 1.02 11.51 -6.48
N LEU A 17 0.67 12.31 -7.49
CA LEU A 17 -0.24 13.44 -7.36
C LEU A 17 -1.46 13.00 -6.54
N ALA A 18 -1.80 13.76 -5.51
CA ALA A 18 -2.97 13.52 -4.69
C ALA A 18 -4.26 13.87 -5.48
N PRO A 19 -5.36 13.09 -5.33
CA PRO A 19 -5.46 11.86 -4.54
C PRO A 19 -4.77 10.67 -5.22
N ALA A 20 -4.25 9.74 -4.41
CA ALA A 20 -3.62 8.54 -4.93
C ALA A 20 -4.63 7.64 -5.69
N PRO A 21 -4.22 6.86 -6.71
CA PRO A 21 -5.14 6.13 -7.60
C PRO A 21 -6.17 5.22 -6.91
N GLN A 22 -5.81 4.65 -5.77
CA GLN A 22 -6.64 3.82 -4.90
C GLN A 22 -7.83 4.56 -4.26
N ASN A 23 -7.92 5.88 -4.42
CA ASN A 23 -9.07 6.70 -4.04
C ASN A 23 -10.07 6.89 -5.21
N LEU A 24 -9.79 6.35 -6.40
CA LEU A 24 -10.71 6.41 -7.54
C LEU A 24 -11.86 5.40 -7.38
N PRO A 25 -13.10 5.77 -7.76
CA PRO A 25 -14.24 4.85 -7.72
C PRO A 25 -13.97 3.56 -8.52
N GLY A 26 -14.04 2.41 -7.85
CA GLY A 26 -13.84 1.09 -8.46
C GLY A 26 -12.46 0.45 -8.23
N PHE A 27 -11.49 1.16 -7.65
CA PHE A 27 -10.25 0.53 -7.17
C PHE A 27 -10.51 -0.23 -5.86
N PRO A 28 -9.90 -1.41 -5.62
CA PRO A 28 -10.02 -2.10 -4.34
C PRO A 28 -9.47 -1.23 -3.21
N THR A 29 -10.22 -1.17 -2.10
CA THR A 29 -9.63 -0.69 -0.85
C THR A 29 -8.69 -1.80 -0.38
N LEU A 30 -7.38 -1.60 -0.52
CA LEU A 30 -6.38 -2.53 0.01
C LEU A 30 -6.40 -2.37 1.54
N MET A 31 -7.14 -3.27 2.20
CA MET A 31 -7.76 -3.04 3.51
C MET A 31 -6.75 -3.00 4.65
N ALA A 32 -6.19 -1.81 4.93
CA ALA A 32 -5.53 -1.55 6.20
C ALA A 32 -6.58 -1.59 7.32
N HIS A 33 -6.67 -2.74 8.01
CA HIS A 33 -7.69 -3.08 9.00
C HIS A 33 -7.89 -1.96 10.03
N ALA A 34 -9.06 -1.33 9.94
CA ALA A 34 -9.58 -0.37 10.89
C ALA A 34 -10.91 -0.94 11.34
N ARG A 35 -11.13 -1.15 12.64
CA ARG A 35 -12.43 -1.68 13.03
C ARG A 35 -12.92 -1.24 14.42
N GLU A 36 -13.87 -0.30 14.44
CA GLU A 36 -14.96 -0.16 15.42
C GLU A 36 -16.12 0.62 14.76
N TYR A 37 -17.38 0.24 15.03
CA TYR A 37 -18.53 0.68 14.22
C TYR A 37 -19.22 1.92 14.80
N HIS A 38 -18.61 3.09 14.61
CA HIS A 38 -19.34 4.35 14.73
C HIS A 38 -19.93 4.74 13.36
N ARG A 39 -21.26 4.93 13.30
CA ARG A 39 -21.96 5.42 12.09
C ARG A 39 -21.39 6.76 11.58
N THR A 40 -20.84 7.56 12.50
CA THR A 40 -20.01 8.71 12.19
C THR A 40 -18.55 8.30 12.37
N PRO A 41 -17.68 8.38 11.33
CA PRO A 41 -16.26 8.09 11.51
C PRO A 41 -15.66 9.05 12.57
N PRO A 42 -14.75 8.59 13.44
CA PRO A 42 -14.03 9.50 14.31
C PRO A 42 -13.33 10.55 13.45
N ARG A 43 -13.49 11.83 13.80
CA ARG A 43 -12.75 12.91 13.15
C ARG A 43 -11.25 12.62 13.35
N PRO A 44 -10.41 12.63 12.30
CA PRO A 44 -8.97 12.45 12.46
C PRO A 44 -8.44 13.44 13.49
N GLN A 45 -7.75 12.94 14.51
CA GLN A 45 -7.18 13.77 15.57
C GLN A 45 -5.69 13.97 15.30
N THR A 46 -5.19 15.17 15.52
CA THR A 46 -3.75 15.43 15.53
C THR A 46 -3.19 15.07 16.91
N TRP A 47 -2.35 14.06 16.99
CA TRP A 47 -1.65 13.66 18.22
C TRP A 47 -0.16 13.95 18.07
N ARG A 48 0.56 14.20 19.17
CA ARG A 48 2.01 14.41 19.15
C ARG A 48 2.75 13.14 19.58
N ASP A 49 3.32 12.45 18.60
CA ASP A 49 4.20 11.29 18.78
C ASP A 49 5.62 11.80 19.13
N PRO A 50 6.29 11.26 20.17
CA PRO A 50 7.58 11.78 20.64
C PRO A 50 8.72 11.59 19.63
N VAL A 51 8.58 10.67 18.67
CA VAL A 51 9.57 10.40 17.61
C VAL A 51 9.13 11.05 16.30
N ARG A 52 7.84 10.97 15.96
CA ARG A 52 7.31 11.38 14.64
C ARG A 52 6.75 12.80 14.61
N GLY A 53 6.70 13.51 15.73
CA GLY A 53 6.07 14.83 15.83
C GLY A 53 4.55 14.74 15.71
N ASP A 54 3.93 15.71 15.05
CA ASP A 54 2.47 15.71 14.89
C ASP A 54 2.03 14.65 13.87
N VAL A 55 1.07 13.81 14.23
CA VAL A 55 0.55 12.71 13.41
C VAL A 55 -0.98 12.75 13.34
N LEU A 56 -1.56 12.42 12.19
CA LEU A 56 -2.99 12.10 12.09
C LEU A 56 -3.21 10.74 12.73
N HIS A 57 -3.71 10.77 13.96
CA HIS A 57 -4.11 9.60 14.71
C HIS A 57 -5.59 9.29 14.42
N CYS A 58 -5.83 8.03 14.08
CA CYS A 58 -7.16 7.43 14.16
C CYS A 58 -7.13 6.51 15.39
N PRO A 59 -8.04 6.69 16.38
CA PRO A 59 -8.10 5.87 17.59
C PRO A 59 -8.64 4.46 17.33
N CYS A 60 -8.44 3.93 16.12
CA CYS A 60 -8.80 2.57 15.78
C CYS A 60 -7.82 1.62 16.48
N GLU A 61 -8.32 0.68 17.28
CA GLU A 61 -7.51 -0.47 17.66
C GLU A 61 -7.23 -1.30 16.40
N PRO A 62 -5.96 -1.66 16.09
CA PRO A 62 -5.63 -2.53 14.99
C PRO A 62 -6.19 -3.95 15.20
N GLY A 63 -7.47 -4.17 14.86
CA GLY A 63 -8.13 -5.49 14.96
C GLY A 63 -9.56 -5.60 15.55
N ALA A 64 -10.25 -4.55 16.04
CA ALA A 64 -11.60 -4.56 16.72
C ALA A 64 -12.88 -5.15 16.01
N GLY A 65 -13.84 -4.32 15.53
CA GLY A 65 -15.12 -4.63 14.78
C GLY A 65 -15.12 -5.06 13.26
N ALA A 66 -15.38 -4.17 12.25
CA ALA A 66 -15.42 -4.49 10.78
C ALA A 66 -14.84 -3.41 9.79
N PRO A 67 -14.29 -3.79 8.60
CA PRO A 67 -13.66 -2.86 7.64
C PRO A 67 -14.66 -2.02 6.82
N VAL A 68 -14.27 -0.79 6.45
CA VAL A 68 -15.09 0.14 5.65
C VAL A 68 -14.39 0.44 4.31
N PRO A 69 -15.00 0.11 3.16
CA PRO A 69 -14.46 0.46 1.84
C PRO A 69 -14.20 1.96 1.68
N GLY A 70 -13.11 2.31 1.00
CA GLY A 70 -12.68 3.69 0.75
C GLY A 70 -12.04 4.40 1.95
N ARG A 71 -11.86 3.76 3.11
CA ARG A 71 -11.23 4.37 4.30
C ARG A 71 -9.96 3.62 4.72
N TYR A 72 -8.86 4.34 4.87
CA TYR A 72 -7.63 3.85 5.49
C TYR A 72 -7.53 4.37 6.93
N CYS A 73 -7.40 3.50 7.94
CA CYS A 73 -6.91 3.95 9.25
C CYS A 73 -5.40 4.18 9.12
N SER A 74 -4.98 5.43 9.26
CA SER A 74 -3.59 5.86 9.13
C SER A 74 -2.67 5.09 10.08
N SER A 75 -3.10 4.86 11.32
CA SER A 75 -2.39 4.05 12.32
C SER A 75 -2.12 2.63 11.80
N ALA A 76 -3.15 1.92 11.33
CA ALA A 76 -3.01 0.57 10.78
C ALA A 76 -2.13 0.54 9.51
N GLN A 77 -2.30 1.51 8.61
CA GLN A 77 -1.51 1.61 7.39
C GLN A 77 -0.02 1.82 7.68
N ARG A 78 0.31 2.72 8.62
CA ARG A 78 1.70 2.96 9.06
C ARG A 78 2.32 1.71 9.71
N LEU A 79 1.56 0.99 10.55
CA LEU A 79 2.01 -0.26 11.18
C LEU A 79 2.29 -1.36 10.15
N LEU A 80 1.39 -1.58 9.20
CA LEU A 80 1.54 -2.60 8.16
C LEU A 80 2.76 -2.32 7.26
N MET A 81 2.91 -1.05 6.85
CA MET A 81 4.00 -0.60 5.97
C MET A 81 5.37 -0.59 6.67
N ALA A 82 5.45 -0.13 7.92
CA ALA A 82 6.70 -0.14 8.68
C ALA A 82 7.12 -1.56 9.09
N GLY A 83 6.15 -2.46 9.34
CA GLY A 83 6.41 -3.83 9.78
C GLY A 83 6.55 -4.87 8.66
N ARG A 84 6.59 -4.47 7.38
CA ARG A 84 6.61 -5.39 6.20
C ARG A 84 5.48 -6.44 6.28
N ARG A 85 4.30 -6.02 6.71
CA ARG A 85 3.12 -6.89 6.92
C ARG A 85 2.15 -6.81 5.76
N CYS A 86 1.58 -7.96 5.43
CA CYS A 86 0.60 -8.13 4.38
C CYS A 86 -0.68 -7.35 4.69
N GLY A 87 -1.06 -6.43 3.80
CA GLY A 87 -2.29 -5.65 3.90
C GLY A 87 -3.59 -6.45 3.79
N HIS A 88 -3.54 -7.77 3.58
CA HIS A 88 -4.70 -8.65 3.58
C HIS A 88 -4.82 -9.45 4.88
N CYS A 89 -3.83 -10.30 5.20
CA CYS A 89 -3.88 -11.17 6.37
C CYS A 89 -3.23 -10.57 7.65
N GLY A 90 -2.47 -9.48 7.54
CA GLY A 90 -1.76 -8.87 8.68
C GLY A 90 -0.42 -9.52 9.04
N GLU A 91 -0.12 -10.71 8.51
CA GLU A 91 1.12 -11.44 8.77
C GLU A 91 2.34 -10.80 8.11
N VAL A 92 3.52 -11.03 8.69
CA VAL A 92 4.80 -10.54 8.16
C VAL A 92 5.12 -11.22 6.82
N ILE A 93 5.68 -10.47 5.88
CA ILE A 93 6.19 -11.00 4.60
C ILE A 93 7.70 -11.22 4.75
N GLU A 94 8.05 -12.28 5.50
CA GLU A 94 9.44 -12.66 5.78
C GLU A 94 10.17 -13.20 4.54
N THR A 95 9.44 -13.94 3.69
CA THR A 95 9.99 -14.62 2.51
C THR A 95 9.16 -14.36 1.26
N GLY A 96 9.80 -14.44 0.10
CA GLY A 96 9.18 -14.21 -1.20
C GLY A 96 9.02 -12.72 -1.57
N PRO A 97 8.45 -12.45 -2.77
CA PRO A 97 8.28 -11.09 -3.27
C PRO A 97 7.16 -10.34 -2.54
N LEU A 98 7.37 -9.05 -2.36
CA LEU A 98 6.40 -8.07 -1.90
C LEU A 98 5.53 -7.67 -3.08
N VAL A 99 4.23 -7.98 -3.02
CA VAL A 99 3.32 -7.75 -4.14
C VAL A 99 2.48 -6.50 -3.90
N PHE A 100 2.61 -5.52 -4.81
CA PHE A 100 1.83 -4.28 -4.80
C PHE A 100 0.85 -4.27 -5.96
N ILE A 101 -0.42 -3.93 -5.70
CA ILE A 101 -1.42 -3.66 -6.73
C ILE A 101 -1.53 -2.14 -6.88
N GLY A 102 -1.34 -1.63 -8.10
CA GLY A 102 -1.23 -0.21 -8.38
C GLY A 102 -1.71 0.17 -9.78
N ILE A 103 -1.26 1.33 -10.26
CA ILE A 103 -1.55 1.84 -11.61
C ILE A 103 -0.24 2.12 -12.36
N ILE A 104 -0.20 1.79 -13.65
CA ILE A 104 0.96 2.00 -14.52
C ILE A 104 1.46 3.47 -14.47
N GLY A 105 2.78 3.65 -14.51
CA GLY A 105 3.39 4.98 -14.43
C GLY A 105 3.28 5.66 -13.05
N ARG A 106 2.75 4.98 -12.01
CA ARG A 106 2.77 5.45 -10.61
C ARG A 106 3.78 4.61 -9.81
N PRO A 107 5.05 5.04 -9.70
CA PRO A 107 6.12 4.26 -9.06
C PRO A 107 6.04 4.22 -7.52
N ALA A 108 5.00 4.80 -6.92
CA ALA A 108 4.78 4.77 -5.49
C ALA A 108 3.30 4.61 -5.14
N THR A 109 3.02 3.93 -4.03
CA THR A 109 1.65 3.68 -3.53
C THR A 109 1.56 3.98 -2.03
N ILE A 110 0.34 3.99 -1.48
CA ILE A 110 0.09 4.05 -0.03
C ILE A 110 -0.49 2.72 0.50
N ALA A 111 -0.71 1.76 -0.40
CA ALA A 111 -1.20 0.45 -0.02
C ALA A 111 -0.05 -0.40 0.56
N PRO A 112 -0.28 -1.12 1.67
CA PRO A 112 0.67 -2.10 2.18
C PRO A 112 1.02 -3.17 1.13
N PRO A 113 2.20 -3.80 1.23
CA PRO A 113 2.53 -4.97 0.42
C PRO A 113 1.59 -6.13 0.72
N LEU A 114 1.52 -7.11 -0.18
CA LEU A 114 0.79 -8.36 -0.01
C LEU A 114 1.72 -9.55 -0.25
N HIS A 115 1.44 -10.70 0.37
CA HIS A 115 1.95 -11.98 -0.15
C HIS A 115 1.33 -12.25 -1.53
N THR A 116 2.05 -12.94 -2.41
CA THR A 116 1.57 -13.32 -3.75
C THR A 116 0.21 -14.04 -3.72
N ALA A 117 0.01 -14.96 -2.77
CA ALA A 117 -1.27 -15.66 -2.59
C ALA A 117 -2.41 -14.71 -2.21
N CYS A 118 -2.16 -13.78 -1.29
CA CYS A 118 -3.15 -12.77 -0.88
C CYS A 118 -3.49 -11.78 -1.99
N ALA A 119 -2.50 -11.37 -2.79
CA ALA A 119 -2.74 -10.54 -3.98
C ALA A 119 -3.59 -11.28 -5.02
N ARG A 120 -3.33 -12.57 -5.27
CA ARG A 120 -4.18 -13.40 -6.15
C ARG A 120 -5.61 -13.53 -5.62
N ALA A 121 -5.78 -13.75 -4.32
CA ALA A 121 -7.09 -13.79 -3.69
C ALA A 121 -7.83 -12.44 -3.83
N ALA A 122 -7.16 -11.31 -3.63
CA ALA A 122 -7.74 -9.98 -3.84
C ALA A 122 -8.18 -9.76 -5.30
N VAL A 123 -7.37 -10.14 -6.29
CA VAL A 123 -7.75 -10.01 -7.72
C VAL A 123 -8.99 -10.87 -8.04
N ARG A 124 -9.08 -12.09 -7.49
CA ARG A 124 -10.26 -12.97 -7.67
C ARG A 124 -11.54 -12.40 -7.04
N VAL A 125 -11.43 -11.80 -5.85
CA VAL A 125 -12.58 -11.18 -5.14
C VAL A 125 -13.03 -9.87 -5.80
N PHE A 126 -12.11 -9.16 -6.46
CA PHE A 126 -12.39 -7.89 -7.14
C PHE A 126 -12.17 -7.97 -8.66
N PRO A 127 -12.98 -8.74 -9.41
CA PRO A 127 -12.77 -8.97 -10.85
C PRO A 127 -12.79 -7.70 -11.70
N ARG A 128 -13.39 -6.59 -11.20
CA ARG A 128 -13.32 -5.27 -11.85
C ARG A 128 -11.89 -4.77 -12.06
N LEU A 129 -10.91 -5.23 -11.26
CA LEU A 129 -9.48 -4.97 -11.49
C LEU A 129 -8.99 -5.43 -12.86
N LEU A 130 -9.51 -6.55 -13.37
CA LEU A 130 -9.16 -7.09 -14.69
C LEU A 130 -9.68 -6.19 -15.82
N SER A 131 -10.69 -5.36 -15.55
CA SER A 131 -11.28 -4.40 -16.49
C SER A 131 -10.64 -3.00 -16.41
N VAL A 132 -9.69 -2.75 -15.51
CA VAL A 132 -8.99 -1.47 -15.37
C VAL A 132 -7.72 -1.51 -16.25
N PRO A 133 -7.67 -0.83 -17.42
CA PRO A 133 -6.62 -1.07 -18.43
C PRO A 133 -5.21 -0.71 -17.97
N ASN A 134 -5.10 0.14 -16.96
CA ASN A 134 -3.86 0.61 -16.38
C ASN A 134 -3.54 0.00 -15.01
N ALA A 135 -4.31 -0.99 -14.54
CA ALA A 135 -4.02 -1.69 -13.29
C ALA A 135 -2.84 -2.67 -13.46
N VAL A 136 -1.86 -2.57 -12.56
CA VAL A 136 -0.64 -3.38 -12.60
C VAL A 136 -0.35 -4.04 -11.25
N VAL A 137 0.34 -5.18 -11.31
CA VAL A 137 1.01 -5.83 -10.20
C VAL A 137 2.50 -5.55 -10.29
N THR A 138 3.12 -5.14 -9.17
CA THR A 138 4.57 -4.94 -9.05
C THR A 138 5.09 -5.92 -7.99
N GLU A 139 6.03 -6.79 -8.36
CA GLU A 139 6.66 -7.75 -7.45
C GLU A 139 8.09 -7.30 -7.11
N ALA A 140 8.34 -6.98 -5.84
CA ALA A 140 9.57 -6.34 -5.36
C ALA A 140 10.29 -7.22 -4.31
N ALA A 141 11.61 -7.07 -4.16
CA ALA A 141 12.34 -7.75 -3.09
C ALA A 141 12.30 -6.92 -1.78
N ASP A 142 12.39 -5.60 -1.92
CA ASP A 142 12.31 -4.62 -0.85
C ASP A 142 11.65 -3.30 -1.30
N TYR A 143 11.57 -2.31 -0.40
CA TYR A 143 11.06 -0.98 -0.73
C TYR A 143 11.61 0.15 0.14
N ALA A 144 11.60 1.37 -0.40
CA ALA A 144 11.84 2.58 0.37
C ALA A 144 10.53 3.16 0.93
N LEU A 145 10.56 3.62 2.19
CA LEU A 145 9.42 4.29 2.84
C LEU A 145 9.64 5.80 2.98
N TYR A 146 8.57 6.53 2.71
CA TYR A 146 8.47 7.98 2.85
C TYR A 146 7.26 8.36 3.69
N GLU A 147 7.33 9.47 4.41
CA GLU A 147 6.24 9.99 5.23
C GLU A 147 5.42 11.02 4.44
N ARG A 148 4.15 10.74 4.14
CA ARG A 148 3.25 11.78 3.61
C ARG A 148 2.90 12.75 4.75
N ARG A 149 3.57 13.91 4.79
CA ARG A 149 3.30 14.96 5.78
C ARG A 149 2.49 16.11 5.19
N LEU A 150 1.32 16.36 5.76
CA LEU A 150 0.48 17.52 5.44
C LEU A 150 1.15 18.79 5.97
N THR A 151 1.49 19.71 5.08
CA THR A 151 2.18 20.97 5.43
C THR A 151 1.29 22.20 5.35
N ALA A 152 0.27 22.18 4.48
CA ALA A 152 -0.70 23.26 4.39
C ALA A 152 -2.03 22.78 3.78
N LEU A 153 -3.09 23.55 4.04
CA LEU A 153 -4.33 23.54 3.28
C LEU A 153 -4.41 24.86 2.51
N ASP A 154 -4.55 24.79 1.20
CA ASP A 154 -4.44 25.92 0.28
C ASP A 154 -5.60 25.82 -0.72
N ASP A 155 -6.54 26.76 -0.69
CA ASP A 155 -7.82 26.70 -1.41
C ASP A 155 -8.56 25.34 -1.26
N GLY A 156 -8.55 24.80 -0.03
CA GLY A 156 -9.12 23.48 0.29
C GLY A 156 -8.32 22.28 -0.24
N ARG A 157 -7.18 22.50 -0.92
CA ARG A 157 -6.28 21.45 -1.40
C ARG A 157 -5.17 21.21 -0.39
N ALA A 158 -4.95 19.94 -0.06
CA ALA A 158 -3.86 19.52 0.81
C ALA A 158 -2.50 19.57 0.08
N ARG A 159 -1.55 20.31 0.65
CA ARG A 159 -0.14 20.30 0.23
C ARG A 159 0.66 19.34 1.11
N TYR A 160 1.48 18.50 0.48
CA TYR A 160 2.24 17.45 1.17
C TYR A 160 3.74 17.56 0.92
N THR A 161 4.54 17.18 1.91
CA THR A 161 5.94 16.78 1.72
C THR A 161 6.12 15.28 1.96
N TYR A 162 7.25 14.74 1.50
CA TYR A 162 7.53 13.31 1.51
C TYR A 162 8.98 13.01 1.87
N PRO A 163 9.45 13.32 3.09
CA PRO A 163 10.76 12.89 3.54
C PRO A 163 10.84 11.36 3.68
N ARG A 164 12.05 10.81 3.57
CA ARG A 164 12.34 9.37 3.73
C ARG A 164 12.49 9.02 5.22
N ILE A 165 12.01 7.85 5.65
CA ILE A 165 11.89 7.48 7.07
C ILE A 165 13.24 7.30 7.80
N ASP A 166 14.32 7.09 7.06
CA ASP A 166 15.68 6.91 7.56
C ASP A 166 16.52 8.20 7.57
N LEU A 167 15.88 9.36 7.44
CA LEU A 167 16.52 10.67 7.51
C LEU A 167 16.03 11.47 8.74
N ASP A 168 16.96 12.10 9.44
CA ASP A 168 16.67 12.90 10.63
C ASP A 168 15.83 14.16 10.34
N GLY A 169 15.14 14.64 11.37
CA GLY A 169 14.43 15.93 11.33
C GLY A 169 13.16 15.92 10.50
N ASN A 170 12.43 14.79 10.47
CA ASN A 170 11.15 14.72 9.76
C ASN A 170 9.96 15.24 10.59
N ALA A 171 10.03 15.12 11.91
CA ALA A 171 8.95 15.50 12.84
C ALA A 171 8.44 16.93 12.68
N GLU A 172 9.31 17.86 12.25
CA GLU A 172 9.01 19.29 12.04
C GLU A 172 8.40 19.58 10.66
N ARG A 173 8.34 18.61 9.75
CA ARG A 173 7.96 18.80 8.34
C ARG A 173 6.45 18.68 8.08
N GLY A 174 5.63 18.97 9.09
CA GLY A 174 4.16 18.90 9.04
C GLY A 174 3.57 17.59 9.57
N VAL A 175 2.24 17.48 9.52
CA VAL A 175 1.48 16.41 10.18
C VAL A 175 1.57 15.11 9.39
N LEU A 176 2.11 14.05 9.99
CA LEU A 176 2.20 12.73 9.36
C LEU A 176 0.82 12.10 9.15
N ASP A 177 0.44 11.94 7.89
CA ASP A 177 -0.82 11.33 7.46
C ASP A 177 -0.63 9.82 7.24
N LEU A 178 0.03 9.44 6.14
CA LEU A 178 0.29 8.03 5.77
C LEU A 178 1.77 7.80 5.45
N LEU A 179 2.18 6.54 5.34
CA LEU A 179 3.41 6.21 4.62
C LEU A 179 3.15 6.10 3.11
N VAL A 180 4.17 6.40 2.33
CA VAL A 180 4.24 6.13 0.89
C VAL A 180 5.37 5.13 0.68
N VAL A 181 5.12 4.09 -0.10
CA VAL A 181 6.10 3.06 -0.46
C VAL A 181 6.51 3.22 -1.90
N VAL A 182 7.81 3.15 -2.14
CA VAL A 182 8.43 3.04 -3.47
C VAL A 182 9.07 1.65 -3.54
N PRO A 183 8.50 0.70 -4.32
CA PRO A 183 9.13 -0.60 -4.55
C PRO A 183 10.52 -0.47 -5.18
N ASP A 184 11.43 -1.38 -4.86
CA ASP A 184 12.80 -1.40 -5.41
C ASP A 184 12.86 -1.65 -6.93
N THR A 185 11.83 -2.30 -7.47
CA THR A 185 11.68 -2.59 -8.90
C THR A 185 10.79 -1.57 -9.62
N ARG A 186 10.94 -1.53 -10.95
CA ARG A 186 9.97 -0.88 -11.86
C ARG A 186 9.22 -1.89 -12.73
N ASN A 187 9.50 -3.19 -12.60
CA ASN A 187 8.84 -4.23 -13.39
C ASN A 187 7.38 -4.37 -12.91
N SER A 188 6.45 -3.91 -13.73
CA SER A 188 5.02 -3.88 -13.43
C SER A 188 4.27 -4.65 -14.50
N ILE A 189 3.60 -5.72 -14.10
CA ILE A 189 2.87 -6.65 -14.98
C ILE A 189 1.39 -6.22 -14.99
N PRO A 190 0.73 -6.09 -16.15
CA PRO A 190 -0.71 -5.84 -16.19
C PRO A 190 -1.50 -6.90 -15.40
N VAL A 191 -2.45 -6.49 -14.56
CA VAL A 191 -3.17 -7.41 -13.64
C VAL A 191 -3.83 -8.57 -14.40
N ALA A 192 -4.35 -8.32 -15.61
CA ALA A 192 -4.96 -9.33 -16.47
C ALA A 192 -3.96 -10.42 -16.94
N HIS A 193 -2.72 -10.05 -17.24
CA HIS A 193 -1.68 -11.01 -17.64
C HIS A 193 -1.23 -11.82 -16.43
N TRP A 194 -0.89 -11.15 -15.33
CA TRP A 194 -0.47 -11.78 -14.07
C TRP A 194 -1.51 -12.76 -13.51
N HIS A 195 -2.80 -12.46 -13.67
CA HIS A 195 -3.88 -13.37 -13.30
C HIS A 195 -3.95 -14.61 -14.22
N SER A 196 -3.76 -14.44 -15.53
CA SER A 196 -3.80 -15.56 -16.50
C SER A 196 -2.65 -16.55 -16.28
N ASP A 197 -1.43 -16.06 -16.08
CA ASP A 197 -0.25 -16.90 -15.83
C ASP A 197 -0.43 -17.77 -14.57
N ALA A 198 -1.08 -17.20 -13.54
CA ALA A 198 -1.40 -17.90 -12.30
C ALA A 198 -2.41 -19.05 -12.48
N VAL A 199 -3.33 -18.95 -13.45
CA VAL A 199 -4.28 -20.02 -13.79
C VAL A 199 -3.55 -21.15 -14.55
N THR A 200 -2.80 -20.80 -15.60
CA THR A 200 -2.03 -21.77 -16.40
C THR A 200 -1.06 -22.60 -15.53
N ALA A 201 -0.38 -21.96 -14.58
CA ALA A 201 0.52 -22.65 -13.66
C ALA A 201 -0.23 -23.63 -12.72
N ALA A 202 -1.44 -23.30 -12.26
CA ALA A 202 -2.24 -24.18 -11.42
C ALA A 202 -2.77 -25.39 -12.20
N ASP A 203 -3.28 -25.17 -13.42
CA ASP A 203 -3.81 -26.22 -14.29
C ASP A 203 -2.73 -27.21 -14.77
N ALA A 204 -1.45 -26.80 -14.79
CA ALA A 204 -0.33 -27.69 -15.06
C ALA A 204 -0.07 -28.64 -13.87
N HIS A 205 0.00 -28.11 -12.65
CA HIS A 205 0.25 -28.89 -11.43
C HIS A 205 -0.90 -29.84 -11.09
N GLY A 206 -2.15 -29.45 -11.37
CA GLY A 206 -3.32 -30.31 -11.17
C GLY A 206 -3.34 -31.53 -12.09
N ARG A 207 -2.71 -31.47 -13.27
CA ARG A 207 -2.68 -32.57 -14.24
C ARG A 207 -1.56 -33.58 -14.01
N SER A 208 -0.47 -33.20 -13.34
CA SER A 208 0.64 -34.13 -13.03
C SER A 208 0.34 -35.13 -11.91
N ALA A 209 -0.67 -34.89 -11.08
CA ALA A 209 -0.99 -35.75 -9.92
C ALA A 209 -1.93 -36.95 -10.24
N GLY A 210 -2.36 -37.13 -11.49
CA GLY A 210 -3.45 -38.03 -11.86
C GLY A 210 -3.06 -39.36 -12.55
N THR A 211 -1.77 -39.63 -12.78
CA THR A 211 -1.34 -40.71 -13.70
C THR A 211 -0.49 -41.79 -13.02
N GLU A 212 -0.97 -42.34 -11.90
CA GLU A 212 -0.47 -43.62 -11.36
C GLU A 212 -1.61 -44.63 -11.27
N VAL A 213 -2.09 -45.07 -12.44
CA VAL A 213 -3.08 -46.15 -12.54
C VAL A 213 -2.38 -47.47 -12.18
N ALA A 214 -2.71 -47.99 -11.01
CA ALA A 214 -2.25 -49.30 -10.57
C ALA A 214 -2.65 -50.38 -11.57
N LYS A 215 -1.65 -51.01 -12.20
CA LYS A 215 -1.82 -52.33 -12.83
C LYS A 215 -1.63 -53.41 -11.75
N ARG A 216 -2.69 -54.15 -11.47
CA ARG A 216 -2.68 -55.47 -10.83
C ARG A 216 -3.68 -56.35 -11.54
#